data_AF-A0A7W5GGR2-F1
#
_entry.id   AF-A0A7W5GGR2-F1
#
_cell.length_a   1.000
_cell.length_b   1.000
_cell.length_c   1.000
_cell.angle_alpha   90.00
_cell.angle_beta   90.00
_cell.angle_gamma   90.00
#
_symmetry.space_group_name_H-M   'P 1'
#
loop_
_entity.id
_entity.type
_entity.pdbx_description
1 polymer ?
#
loop_
_entity_poly.entity_id
_entity_poly.type
_entity_poly.pdbx_seq_one_letter_code
_entity_poly.pdbx_strand_id
1 'polypeptide(L)'
;MANVDRLRRANGLTVGELLSRAGMTKSYYQSRAGFSLPYNTNDIEALAAALGVTPEEVASPETTTRIEMRVPAGPLVTRVRRLIESQASTEDELVRHLEEIDPLLSDNARTLLAAASHTVVLDEEVLRLITHWADVPTEYLTDYTDETVTDRTEAELELREAMRAAGASSIQFRALGQMSPDALRAIAQSLRSGPPTR
;
A
#
# COMPACT_ATOMS: atom_id res chain seq x y z
N MET A 1 7.17 0.23 -16.49
CA MET A 1 7.35 1.60 -15.94
C MET A 1 5.99 2.23 -15.66
N ALA A 2 5.59 2.35 -14.39
CA ALA A 2 4.29 2.89 -14.01
C ALA A 2 4.14 4.41 -14.25
N ASN A 3 5.25 5.16 -14.29
CA ASN A 3 5.21 6.63 -14.27
C ASN A 3 4.91 7.27 -15.64
N VAL A 4 5.58 6.85 -16.72
CA VAL A 4 5.34 7.38 -18.08
C VAL A 4 3.92 7.08 -18.58
N ASP A 5 3.43 5.85 -18.37
CA ASP A 5 2.07 5.48 -18.76
C ASP A 5 0.99 6.22 -17.94
N ARG A 6 1.27 6.52 -16.68
CA ARG A 6 0.41 7.35 -15.83
C ARG A 6 0.39 8.80 -16.30
N LEU A 7 1.55 9.44 -16.49
CA LEU A 7 1.67 10.82 -16.96
C LEU A 7 1.01 11.00 -18.33
N ARG A 8 1.18 10.01 -19.22
CA ARG A 8 0.49 9.96 -20.51
C ARG A 8 -1.03 9.97 -20.34
N ARG A 9 -1.59 9.13 -19.46
CA ARG A 9 -3.04 9.08 -19.19
C ARG A 9 -3.55 10.38 -18.57
N ALA A 10 -2.81 10.96 -17.62
CA ALA A 10 -3.16 12.24 -16.99
C ALA A 10 -3.22 13.39 -18.01
N ASN A 11 -2.35 13.37 -19.02
CA ASN A 11 -2.36 14.32 -20.13
C ASN A 11 -3.35 13.95 -21.27
N GLY A 12 -4.16 12.90 -21.09
CA GLY A 12 -5.13 12.44 -22.09
C GLY A 12 -4.52 11.95 -23.41
N LEU A 13 -3.23 11.61 -23.43
CA LEU A 13 -2.52 11.20 -24.64
C LEU A 13 -2.67 9.71 -24.89
N THR A 14 -2.78 9.30 -26.15
CA THR A 14 -2.54 7.92 -26.57
C THR A 14 -1.04 7.61 -26.60
N VAL A 15 -0.67 6.33 -26.60
CA VAL A 15 0.74 5.92 -26.75
C VAL A 15 1.29 6.43 -28.08
N GLY A 16 0.50 6.39 -29.16
CA GLY A 16 0.92 6.90 -30.47
C GLY A 16 1.25 8.40 -30.46
N GLU A 17 0.43 9.20 -29.79
CA GLU A 17 0.65 10.66 -29.68
C GLU A 17 1.87 10.99 -28.83
N LEU A 18 2.08 10.29 -27.71
CA LEU A 18 3.29 10.44 -26.90
C LEU A 18 4.54 10.15 -27.74
N LEU A 19 4.54 9.04 -28.46
CA LEU A 19 5.68 8.63 -29.29
C LEU A 19 5.94 9.61 -30.43
N SER A 20 4.87 10.10 -31.09
CA SER A 20 4.98 11.10 -32.13
C SER A 20 5.57 12.41 -31.60
N ARG A 21 5.22 12.83 -30.38
CA ARG A 21 5.75 14.06 -29.75
C ARG A 21 7.17 13.89 -29.24
N ALA A 22 7.51 12.72 -28.71
CA ALA A 22 8.84 12.40 -28.20
C ALA A 22 9.84 12.02 -29.29
N GLY A 23 9.41 11.94 -30.56
CA GLY A 23 10.27 11.51 -31.67
C GLY A 23 10.71 10.04 -31.57
N MET A 24 9.96 9.21 -30.85
CA MET A 24 10.31 7.82 -30.55
C MET A 24 9.54 6.84 -31.43
N THR A 25 10.20 5.76 -31.86
CA THR A 25 9.50 4.66 -32.54
C THR A 25 8.84 3.73 -31.52
N LYS A 26 7.76 3.08 -31.93
CA LYS A 26 7.05 2.10 -31.09
C LYS A 26 7.95 0.93 -30.67
N SER A 27 8.79 0.43 -31.57
CA SER A 27 9.76 -0.64 -31.30
C SER A 27 10.79 -0.21 -30.25
N TYR A 28 11.31 1.01 -30.38
CA TYR A 28 12.28 1.59 -29.44
C TYR A 28 11.68 1.87 -28.06
N TYR A 29 10.43 2.32 -28.00
CA TYR A 29 9.71 2.49 -26.73
C TYR A 29 9.41 1.15 -26.04
N GLN A 30 8.96 0.14 -26.79
CA GLN A 30 8.59 -1.16 -26.23
C GLN A 30 9.79 -1.95 -25.70
N SER A 31 10.95 -1.88 -26.37
CA SER A 31 12.17 -2.55 -25.90
C SER A 31 12.66 -2.01 -24.55
N ARG A 32 12.38 -0.74 -24.25
CA ARG A 32 12.75 -0.10 -22.98
C ARG A 32 11.64 -0.15 -21.92
N ALA A 33 10.37 -0.11 -22.33
CA ALA A 33 9.22 -0.23 -21.43
C ALA A 33 9.08 -1.62 -20.78
N GLY A 34 9.59 -2.67 -21.45
CA GLY A 34 9.54 -4.08 -21.03
C GLY A 34 10.75 -4.59 -20.23
N PHE A 35 11.55 -3.71 -19.62
CA PHE A 35 12.74 -4.04 -18.81
C PHE A 35 13.94 -4.67 -19.54
N SER A 36 13.98 -4.66 -20.89
CA SER A 36 15.15 -5.18 -21.61
C SER A 36 16.31 -4.17 -21.66
N LEU A 37 16.05 -2.87 -21.60
CA LEU A 37 17.06 -1.79 -21.57
C LEU A 37 16.52 -0.58 -20.78
N PRO A 38 17.30 0.05 -19.88
CA PRO A 38 16.88 1.25 -19.14
C PRO A 38 16.76 2.46 -20.07
N TYR A 39 15.88 3.42 -19.79
CA TYR A 39 15.85 4.70 -20.52
C TYR A 39 17.14 5.48 -20.24
N ASN A 40 17.75 6.07 -21.28
CA ASN A 40 18.89 6.96 -21.10
C ASN A 40 18.43 8.41 -20.88
N THR A 41 19.36 9.31 -20.57
CA THR A 41 19.07 10.73 -20.31
C THR A 41 18.31 11.40 -21.45
N ASN A 42 18.70 11.15 -22.71
CA ASN A 42 18.03 11.71 -23.88
C ASN A 42 16.59 11.20 -24.01
N ASP A 43 16.37 9.92 -23.68
CA ASP A 43 15.04 9.32 -23.72
C ASP A 43 14.12 9.96 -22.66
N ILE A 44 14.66 10.24 -21.46
CA ILE A 44 13.94 10.91 -20.35
C ILE A 44 13.59 12.35 -20.73
N GLU A 45 14.54 13.11 -21.28
CA GLU A 45 14.31 14.49 -21.71
C GLU A 45 13.25 14.58 -22.82
N ALA A 46 13.31 13.69 -23.82
CA ALA A 46 12.34 13.66 -24.91
C ALA A 46 10.92 13.31 -24.43
N LEU A 47 10.79 12.38 -23.49
CA LEU A 47 9.52 12.03 -22.88
C LEU A 47 8.98 13.15 -21.99
N ALA A 48 9.84 13.81 -21.21
CA ALA A 48 9.46 14.92 -20.35
C ALA A 48 8.91 16.10 -21.17
N ALA A 49 9.63 16.48 -22.24
CA ALA A 49 9.19 17.51 -23.16
C ALA A 49 7.85 17.17 -23.83
N ALA A 50 7.64 15.90 -24.23
CA ALA A 50 6.40 15.44 -24.86
C ALA A 50 5.20 15.41 -23.88
N LEU A 51 5.47 15.21 -22.59
CA LEU A 51 4.49 15.14 -21.50
C LEU A 51 4.27 16.51 -20.81
N GLY A 52 5.08 17.52 -21.10
CA GLY A 52 4.99 18.83 -20.47
C GLY A 52 5.42 18.84 -19.00
N VAL A 53 6.30 17.93 -18.61
CA VAL A 53 6.83 17.79 -17.24
C VAL A 53 8.36 17.91 -17.26
N THR A 54 8.99 17.94 -16.09
CA THR A 54 10.45 17.94 -15.96
C THR A 54 11.06 16.56 -16.21
N PRO A 55 12.34 16.46 -16.62
CA PRO A 55 13.05 15.19 -16.71
C PRO A 55 13.05 14.41 -15.38
N GLU A 56 13.11 15.12 -14.26
CA GLU A 56 12.99 14.56 -12.92
C GLU A 56 11.61 13.93 -12.69
N GLU A 57 10.53 14.56 -13.13
CA GLU A 57 9.18 13.99 -13.06
C GLU A 57 9.02 12.68 -13.86
N VAL A 58 9.81 12.49 -14.91
CA VAL A 58 9.85 11.25 -15.70
C VAL A 58 10.78 10.21 -15.07
N ALA A 59 11.94 10.63 -14.57
CA ALA A 59 12.98 9.77 -13.99
C ALA A 59 12.64 9.28 -12.57
N SER A 60 11.97 10.12 -11.80
CA SER A 60 11.64 9.91 -10.40
C SER A 60 10.17 9.49 -10.26
N PRO A 61 9.89 8.26 -9.77
CA PRO A 61 8.53 7.88 -9.37
C PRO A 61 7.99 8.76 -8.21
N GLU A 62 8.87 9.47 -7.52
CA GLU A 62 8.62 10.31 -6.34
C GLU A 62 7.82 11.60 -6.60
N THR A 63 7.72 12.02 -7.86
CA THR A 63 6.97 13.21 -8.30
C THR A 63 5.51 12.90 -8.65
N THR A 64 5.05 11.71 -8.27
CA THR A 64 3.63 11.47 -8.05
C THR A 64 3.16 12.50 -7.01
N THR A 65 2.06 13.22 -7.24
CA THR A 65 1.45 14.06 -6.20
C THR A 65 1.16 13.17 -4.99
N ARG A 66 2.10 13.14 -4.04
CA ARG A 66 1.99 12.43 -2.76
C ARG A 66 0.86 13.11 -2.01
N ILE A 67 -0.19 12.36 -1.71
CA ILE A 67 -1.36 12.90 -1.03
C ILE A 67 -0.99 12.99 0.45
N GLU A 68 -0.72 14.21 0.91
CA GLU A 68 -0.50 14.44 2.33
C GLU A 68 -1.82 14.34 3.10
N MET A 69 -1.83 13.50 4.13
CA MET A 69 -2.94 13.34 5.05
C MET A 69 -2.58 13.85 6.43
N ARG A 70 -3.47 14.66 7.01
CA ARG A 70 -3.43 15.02 8.44
C ARG A 70 -4.27 14.04 9.22
N VAL A 71 -3.63 13.27 10.09
CA VAL A 71 -4.28 12.19 10.84
C VAL A 71 -3.95 12.24 12.32
N PRO A 72 -4.89 11.87 13.21
CA PRO A 72 -4.60 11.71 14.63
C PRO A 72 -3.72 10.46 14.83
N ALA A 73 -2.51 10.64 15.37
CA ALA A 73 -1.56 9.53 15.47
C ALA A 73 -2.07 8.40 16.39
N GLY A 74 -2.67 8.72 17.54
CA GLY A 74 -3.03 7.71 18.54
C GLY A 74 -3.88 6.52 18.01
N PRO A 75 -5.04 6.78 17.39
CA PRO A 75 -5.86 5.72 16.80
C PRO A 75 -5.13 4.94 15.70
N LEU A 76 -4.40 5.62 14.81
CA LEU A 76 -3.67 4.95 13.74
C LEU A 76 -2.51 4.11 14.24
N VAL A 77 -1.71 4.61 15.19
CA VAL A 77 -0.62 3.84 15.81
C VAL A 77 -1.17 2.57 16.46
N THR A 78 -2.31 2.67 17.14
CA THR A 78 -2.97 1.50 17.74
C THR A 78 -3.32 0.45 16.67
N ARG A 79 -3.89 0.88 15.55
CA ARG A 79 -4.22 0.00 14.42
C ARG A 79 -2.98 -0.57 13.74
N VAL A 80 -1.95 0.23 13.48
CA VAL A 80 -0.70 -0.26 12.88
C VAL A 80 -0.05 -1.31 13.78
N ARG A 81 -0.01 -1.10 15.10
CA ARG A 81 0.48 -2.12 16.05
C ARG A 81 -0.37 -3.39 16.03
N ARG A 82 -1.70 -3.26 15.96
CA ARG A 82 -2.60 -4.40 15.80
C ARG A 82 -2.29 -5.19 14.52
N LEU A 83 -2.02 -4.51 13.40
CA LEU A 83 -1.62 -5.17 12.15
C LEU A 83 -0.27 -5.88 12.29
N ILE A 84 0.70 -5.27 12.97
CA ILE A 84 2.01 -5.90 13.24
C ILE A 84 1.85 -7.19 14.05
N GLU A 85 1.09 -7.14 15.14
CA GLU A 85 0.78 -8.31 15.96
C GLU A 85 0.06 -9.39 15.13
N SER A 86 -0.87 -8.99 14.26
CA SER A 86 -1.62 -9.91 13.40
C SER A 86 -0.74 -10.64 12.39
N GLN A 87 0.42 -10.08 12.01
CA GLN A 87 1.41 -10.73 11.15
C GLN A 87 2.41 -11.57 11.94
N ALA A 88 2.37 -11.52 13.28
CA ALA A 88 3.42 -12.05 14.15
C ALA A 88 4.80 -11.46 13.80
N SER A 89 4.82 -10.17 13.45
CA SER A 89 6.02 -9.40 13.11
C SER A 89 6.34 -8.34 14.16
N THR A 90 7.39 -7.55 13.91
CA THR A 90 7.83 -6.43 14.74
C THR A 90 7.73 -5.08 14.00
N GLU A 91 7.76 -3.96 14.74
CA GLU A 91 7.83 -2.61 14.13
C GLU A 91 9.06 -2.47 13.21
N ASP A 92 10.22 -3.01 13.61
CA ASP A 92 11.45 -2.96 12.81
C ASP A 92 11.35 -3.74 11.50
N GLU A 93 10.63 -4.86 11.49
CA GLU A 93 10.40 -5.65 10.27
C GLU A 93 9.46 -4.93 9.30
N LEU A 94 8.40 -4.30 9.81
CA LEU A 94 7.53 -3.46 8.98
C LEU A 94 8.33 -2.30 8.37
N VAL A 95 9.09 -1.58 9.19
CA VAL A 95 9.89 -0.43 8.73
C VAL A 95 10.92 -0.86 7.69
N ARG A 96 11.61 -1.99 7.90
CA ARG A 96 12.56 -2.55 6.92
C ARG A 96 11.87 -2.91 5.60
N HIS A 97 10.68 -3.51 5.66
CA HIS A 97 9.90 -3.82 4.47
C HIS A 97 9.54 -2.56 3.68
N LEU A 98 9.14 -1.48 4.36
CA LEU A 98 8.85 -0.19 3.72
C LEU A 98 10.12 0.46 3.15
N GLU A 99 11.26 0.34 3.84
CA GLU A 99 12.56 0.87 3.39
C GLU A 99 13.06 0.21 2.10
N GLU A 100 12.79 -1.08 1.92
CA GLU A 100 13.07 -1.80 0.67
C GLU A 100 12.22 -1.30 -0.51
N ILE A 101 11.07 -0.69 -0.24
CA ILE A 101 10.15 -0.15 -1.25
C ILE A 101 10.48 1.32 -1.54
N ASP A 102 10.46 2.15 -0.51
CA ASP A 102 10.74 3.59 -0.56
C ASP A 102 11.24 4.06 0.83
N PRO A 103 12.52 4.51 0.94
CA PRO A 103 13.07 5.04 2.19
C PRO A 103 12.25 6.18 2.80
N LEU A 104 11.62 7.03 1.98
CA LEU A 104 10.80 8.13 2.50
C LEU A 104 9.54 7.62 3.19
N LEU A 105 8.92 6.55 2.66
CA LEU A 105 7.74 5.93 3.27
C LEU A 105 8.12 5.22 4.58
N SER A 106 9.33 4.66 4.66
CA SER A 106 9.86 4.12 5.93
C SER A 106 9.99 5.20 7.00
N ASP A 107 10.43 6.40 6.64
CA ASP A 107 10.54 7.54 7.56
C ASP A 107 9.17 8.09 7.98
N ASN A 108 8.18 8.09 7.08
CA ASN A 108 6.79 8.39 7.42
C ASN A 108 6.24 7.39 8.45
N ALA A 109 6.48 6.09 8.27
CA ALA A 109 6.06 5.06 9.20
C ALA A 109 6.72 5.21 10.58
N ARG A 110 8.03 5.49 10.61
CA ARG A 110 8.76 5.81 11.86
C ARG A 110 8.15 7.04 12.56
N THR A 111 7.85 8.09 11.79
CA THR A 111 7.22 9.32 12.31
C THR A 111 5.85 9.04 12.92
N LEU A 112 5.02 8.23 12.26
CA LEU A 112 3.73 7.80 12.79
C LEU A 112 3.91 6.99 14.09
N LEU A 113 4.73 5.94 14.09
CA LEU A 113 4.91 5.03 15.23
C LEU A 113 5.50 5.72 16.47
N ALA A 114 6.33 6.75 16.27
CA ALA A 114 6.88 7.57 17.35
C ALA A 114 5.88 8.61 17.90
N ALA A 115 4.81 8.94 17.17
CA ALA A 115 3.86 9.96 17.57
C ALA A 115 2.88 9.42 18.63
N ALA A 116 2.95 9.97 19.85
CA ALA A 116 2.15 9.48 20.97
C ALA A 116 0.67 9.93 20.95
N SER A 117 0.39 11.19 20.58
CA SER A 117 -0.96 11.76 20.73
C SER A 117 -1.30 12.95 19.83
N HIS A 118 -0.38 13.40 18.98
CA HIS A 118 -0.59 14.59 18.16
C HIS A 118 -1.05 14.24 16.74
N THR A 119 -1.59 15.23 16.02
CA THR A 119 -1.82 15.11 14.59
C THR A 119 -0.47 15.06 13.87
N VAL A 120 -0.31 14.11 12.96
CA VAL A 120 0.85 13.99 12.07
C VAL A 120 0.42 14.22 10.63
N VAL A 121 1.35 14.74 9.83
CA VAL A 121 1.22 14.79 8.37
C VAL A 121 1.99 13.60 7.83
N LEU A 122 1.34 12.78 7.01
CA LEU A 122 1.93 11.60 6.41
C LEU A 122 1.59 11.56 4.92
N ASP A 123 2.44 10.90 4.15
CA ASP A 123 2.07 10.44 2.82
C ASP A 123 1.00 9.34 2.94
N GLU A 124 -0.18 9.50 2.31
CA GLU A 124 -1.24 8.48 2.27
C GLU A 124 -0.71 7.12 1.82
N GLU A 125 0.28 7.10 0.91
CA GLU A 125 0.85 5.86 0.39
C GLU A 125 1.47 4.99 1.49
N VAL A 126 2.00 5.60 2.56
CA VAL A 126 2.52 4.81 3.70
C VAL A 126 1.40 3.97 4.33
N LEU A 127 0.20 4.52 4.48
CA LEU A 127 -0.94 3.83 5.06
C LEU A 127 -1.40 2.72 4.13
N ARG A 128 -1.44 2.97 2.82
CA ARG A 128 -1.78 1.96 1.81
C ARG A 128 -0.79 0.80 1.83
N LEU A 129 0.52 1.07 1.87
CA LEU A 129 1.54 0.02 1.93
C LEU A 129 1.45 -0.80 3.22
N ILE A 130 1.21 -0.17 4.36
CA ILE A 130 1.01 -0.90 5.63
C ILE A 130 -0.22 -1.82 5.54
N THR A 131 -1.36 -1.35 5.01
CA THR A 131 -2.55 -2.19 4.83
C THR A 131 -2.32 -3.33 3.84
N HIS A 132 -1.58 -3.08 2.76
CA HIS A 132 -1.23 -4.09 1.77
C HIS A 132 -0.34 -5.18 2.37
N TRP A 133 0.69 -4.78 3.10
CA TRP A 133 1.58 -5.67 3.84
C TRP A 133 0.80 -6.57 4.82
N ALA A 134 -0.22 -6.00 5.47
CA ALA A 134 -1.06 -6.76 6.40
C ALA A 134 -2.20 -7.56 5.72
N ASP A 135 -2.40 -7.44 4.40
CA ASP A 135 -3.52 -7.98 3.62
C ASP A 135 -4.91 -7.57 4.17
N VAL A 136 -5.08 -6.28 4.48
CA VAL A 136 -6.36 -5.67 4.89
C VAL A 136 -6.81 -4.58 3.90
N PRO A 137 -8.10 -4.17 3.90
CA PRO A 137 -8.57 -3.05 3.08
C PRO A 137 -7.81 -1.75 3.36
N THR A 138 -7.54 -0.95 2.33
CA THR A 138 -6.79 0.32 2.46
C THR A 138 -7.49 1.33 3.36
N GLU A 139 -8.81 1.35 3.27
CA GLU A 139 -9.73 2.21 4.00
C GLU A 139 -9.60 2.03 5.52
N TYR A 140 -9.14 0.86 5.98
CA TYR A 140 -8.92 0.60 7.40
C TYR A 140 -7.94 1.60 8.06
N LEU A 141 -6.96 2.12 7.30
CA LEU A 141 -6.06 3.18 7.77
C LEU A 141 -6.33 4.53 7.08
N THR A 142 -6.72 4.56 5.79
CA THR A 142 -6.92 5.82 5.06
C THR A 142 -8.25 6.50 5.37
N ASP A 143 -9.29 5.75 5.72
CA ASP A 143 -10.57 6.25 6.26
C ASP A 143 -10.81 5.67 7.65
N TYR A 144 -9.97 6.07 8.59
CA TYR A 144 -10.01 5.54 9.96
C TYR A 144 -11.31 5.87 10.72
N THR A 145 -12.15 6.75 10.17
CA THR A 145 -13.47 7.11 10.71
C THR A 145 -14.60 6.21 10.20
N ASP A 146 -14.37 5.39 9.17
CA ASP A 146 -15.34 4.40 8.73
C ASP A 146 -15.43 3.24 9.74
N GLU A 147 -16.42 3.33 10.62
CA GLU A 147 -16.70 2.29 11.63
C GLU A 147 -17.10 0.96 10.99
N THR A 148 -17.70 0.96 9.80
CA THR A 148 -18.15 -0.28 9.13
C THR A 148 -16.96 -1.07 8.62
N VAL A 149 -16.03 -0.40 7.94
CA VAL A 149 -14.77 -1.01 7.49
C VAL A 149 -13.96 -1.44 8.71
N THR A 150 -13.86 -0.58 9.72
CA THR A 150 -13.09 -0.86 10.94
C THR A 150 -13.62 -2.11 11.66
N ASP A 151 -14.90 -2.15 11.99
CA ASP A 151 -15.51 -3.26 12.74
C ASP A 151 -15.35 -4.60 12.01
N ARG A 152 -15.52 -4.57 10.68
CA ARG A 152 -15.33 -5.75 9.84
C ARG A 152 -13.87 -6.21 9.84
N THR A 153 -12.91 -5.32 9.60
CA THR A 153 -11.49 -5.68 9.57
C THR A 153 -11.03 -6.21 10.92
N GLU A 154 -11.46 -5.61 12.03
CA GLU A 154 -11.15 -6.13 13.37
C GLU A 154 -11.68 -7.56 13.58
N ALA A 155 -12.92 -7.83 13.18
CA ALA A 155 -13.50 -9.17 13.28
C ALA A 155 -12.75 -10.22 12.43
N GLU A 156 -12.27 -9.83 11.25
CA GLU A 156 -11.42 -10.69 10.41
C GLU A 156 -10.05 -10.97 11.06
N LEU A 157 -9.42 -9.94 11.66
CA LEU A 157 -8.16 -10.09 12.40
C LEU A 157 -8.31 -10.99 13.64
N GLU A 158 -9.39 -10.84 14.40
CA GLU A 158 -9.73 -11.71 15.54
C GLU A 158 -9.88 -13.18 15.14
N LEU A 159 -10.54 -13.44 14.00
CA LEU A 159 -10.70 -14.79 13.48
C LEU A 159 -9.36 -15.37 13.01
N ARG A 160 -8.53 -14.58 12.32
CA ARG A 160 -7.17 -14.98 11.92
C ARG A 160 -6.31 -15.37 13.11
N GLU A 161 -6.40 -14.60 14.19
CA GLU A 161 -5.72 -14.88 15.46
C GLU A 161 -6.19 -16.19 16.09
N ALA A 162 -7.51 -16.40 16.20
CA ALA A 162 -8.08 -17.62 16.75
C ALA A 162 -7.72 -18.87 15.93
N MET A 163 -7.72 -18.75 14.59
CA MET A 163 -7.33 -19.83 13.69
C MET A 163 -5.85 -20.21 13.84
N ARG A 164 -4.97 -19.20 13.94
CA ARG A 164 -3.54 -19.42 14.18
C ARG A 164 -3.31 -20.13 15.51
N ALA A 165 -4.00 -19.70 16.57
CA ALA A 165 -3.93 -20.33 17.88
C ALA A 165 -4.40 -21.79 17.86
N ALA A 166 -5.37 -22.13 17.00
CA ALA A 166 -5.85 -23.49 16.78
C ALA A 166 -4.95 -24.34 15.87
N GLY A 167 -3.86 -23.78 15.32
CA GLY A 167 -2.91 -24.48 14.44
C GLY A 167 -3.36 -24.61 12.98
N ALA A 168 -4.39 -23.89 12.55
CA ALA A 168 -4.81 -23.88 11.15
C ALA A 168 -3.83 -23.04 10.30
N SER A 169 -3.43 -23.57 9.14
CA SER A 169 -2.68 -22.80 8.14
C SER A 169 -3.56 -21.72 7.51
N SER A 170 -2.96 -20.57 7.22
CA SER A 170 -3.65 -19.32 6.83
C SER A 170 -4.67 -19.52 5.70
N ILE A 171 -5.94 -19.19 5.97
CA ILE A 171 -6.95 -19.01 4.93
C ILE A 171 -6.85 -17.58 4.39
N GLN A 172 -6.95 -17.41 3.07
CA GLN A 172 -7.10 -16.09 2.46
C GLN A 172 -8.50 -15.56 2.79
N PHE A 173 -8.58 -14.53 3.64
CA PHE A 173 -9.85 -14.01 4.19
C PHE A 173 -10.79 -13.41 3.14
N ARG A 174 -10.25 -13.01 1.97
CA ARG A 174 -11.07 -12.66 0.79
C ARG A 174 -12.04 -13.79 0.40
N ALA A 175 -11.73 -15.05 0.73
CA ALA A 175 -12.59 -16.20 0.49
C ALA A 175 -13.73 -16.37 1.52
N LEU A 176 -13.68 -15.72 2.68
CA LEU A 176 -14.71 -15.80 3.73
C LEU A 176 -15.91 -14.88 3.44
N GLY A 177 -15.84 -14.05 2.40
CA GLY A 177 -17.01 -13.44 1.74
C GLY A 177 -17.93 -12.59 2.65
N GLN A 178 -19.24 -12.66 2.36
CA GLN A 178 -20.35 -11.84 2.88
C GLN A 178 -20.70 -12.05 4.38
N MET A 179 -19.83 -12.68 5.17
CA MET A 179 -20.11 -12.91 6.58
C MET A 179 -20.10 -11.58 7.37
N SER A 180 -21.02 -11.45 8.34
CA SER A 180 -21.08 -10.29 9.21
C SER A 180 -19.95 -10.31 10.25
N PRO A 181 -19.53 -9.14 10.78
CA PRO A 181 -18.52 -9.05 11.83
C PRO A 181 -18.85 -9.94 13.05
N ASP A 182 -20.12 -9.93 13.50
CA ASP A 182 -20.57 -10.77 14.61
C ASP A 182 -20.40 -12.27 14.34
N ALA A 183 -20.68 -12.72 13.11
CA ALA A 183 -20.51 -14.12 12.73
C ALA A 183 -19.03 -14.53 12.74
N LEU A 184 -18.14 -13.65 12.26
CA LEU A 184 -16.69 -13.87 12.30
C LEU A 184 -16.19 -14.01 13.75
N ARG A 185 -16.63 -13.12 14.64
CA ARG A 185 -16.28 -13.17 16.08
C ARG A 185 -16.83 -14.42 16.76
N ALA A 186 -18.04 -14.83 16.43
CA ALA A 186 -18.64 -16.06 16.97
C ALA A 186 -17.80 -17.30 16.59
N ILE A 187 -17.32 -17.36 15.34
CA ILE A 187 -16.41 -18.44 14.89
C ILE A 187 -15.08 -18.35 15.64
N ALA A 188 -14.49 -17.16 15.74
CA ALA A 188 -13.24 -16.95 16.48
C ALA A 188 -13.35 -17.42 17.94
N GLN A 189 -14.47 -17.11 18.58
CA GLN A 189 -14.74 -17.53 19.95
C GLN A 189 -14.91 -19.05 20.08
N SER A 190 -15.59 -19.67 19.12
CA SER A 190 -15.74 -21.13 19.04
C SER A 190 -14.37 -21.82 18.91
N LEU A 191 -13.49 -21.31 18.05
CA LEU A 191 -12.13 -21.82 17.87
C LEU A 191 -11.28 -21.71 19.13
N ARG A 192 -11.38 -20.59 19.87
CA ARG A 192 -10.68 -20.40 21.16
C ARG A 192 -11.19 -21.34 22.26
N SER A 193 -12.45 -21.75 22.19
CA SER A 193 -13.11 -22.59 23.21
C SER A 193 -13.00 -24.09 22.91
N GLY A 194 -12.52 -24.47 21.73
CA GLY A 194 -12.32 -25.86 21.32
C GLY A 194 -11.17 -26.54 22.09
N PRO A 195 -11.21 -27.88 22.26
CA PRO A 195 -10.14 -28.61 22.95
C PRO A 195 -8.80 -28.44 22.22
N PRO A 196 -7.66 -28.36 22.94
CA PRO A 196 -6.35 -28.19 22.32
C PRO A 196 -6.07 -29.36 21.37
N THR A 197 -5.70 -29.02 20.13
CA THR A 197 -5.19 -29.98 19.14
C THR A 197 -3.94 -30.63 19.71
N ARG A 198 -4.02 -31.95 19.96
CA ARG A 198 -2.90 -32.79 20.42
C ARG A 198 -1.93 -33.09 19.29
#